data_AF-A0A7S0B2Y3-F1
#
_entry.id   AF-A0A7S0B2Y3-F1
#
_cell.length_a   1.000
_cell.length_b   1.000
_cell.length_c   1.000
_cell.angle_alpha   90.00
_cell.angle_beta   90.00
_cell.angle_gamma   90.00
#
_symmetry.space_group_name_H-M   'P 1'
#
loop_
_entity.id
_entity.type
_entity.pdbx_description
1 polymer ?
#
loop_
_entity_poly.entity_id
_entity_poly.type
_entity_poly.pdbx_seq_one_letter_code
_entity_poly.pdbx_strand_id
1 'polypeptide(L)'
;LRCPRDGLPHCSYVDSLDVRDAHMANVMLSWVWSYSVRTVVNALMQWCRRNGKDPEETYVWQCALCMNQHRVEQKKAAGEVEAFEVFRDIFEARVQSIGH
;
A
#
# COMPACT_ATOMS: atom_id res chain seq x y z
N LEU A 1 -0.06 15.45 -10.23
CA LEU A 1 -0.12 14.05 -10.71
C LEU A 1 -1.60 13.66 -10.89
N ARG A 2 -1.94 12.97 -11.99
CA ARG A 2 -3.26 12.34 -12.18
C ARG A 2 -3.15 10.87 -11.81
N CYS A 3 -4.16 10.35 -11.10
CA CYS A 3 -4.21 8.95 -10.73
C CYS A 3 -4.38 8.07 -11.97
N PRO A 4 -3.56 7.03 -12.15
CA PRO A 4 -3.69 6.10 -13.27
C PRO A 4 -4.94 5.22 -13.17
N ARG A 5 -5.55 5.10 -11.99
CA ARG A 5 -6.75 4.27 -11.76
C ARG A 5 -8.05 4.94 -12.18
N ASP A 6 -8.15 6.27 -12.00
CA ASP A 6 -9.40 7.03 -12.18
C ASP A 6 -9.25 8.35 -12.98
N GLY A 7 -8.04 8.76 -13.33
CA GLY A 7 -7.75 9.99 -14.09
C GLY A 7 -7.90 11.30 -13.30
N LEU A 8 -8.31 11.24 -12.04
CA LEU A 8 -8.57 12.39 -11.17
C LEU A 8 -7.28 12.91 -10.51
N PRO A 9 -7.27 14.16 -9.99
CA PRO A 9 -6.13 14.70 -9.26
C PRO A 9 -5.82 13.94 -7.97
N HIS A 10 -4.53 13.82 -7.64
CA HIS A 10 -4.00 13.05 -6.51
C HIS A 10 -4.20 11.54 -6.67
N CYS A 11 -3.33 10.74 -6.08
CA CYS A 11 -3.34 9.28 -6.19
C CYS A 11 -2.71 8.64 -4.96
N SER A 12 -2.71 7.31 -4.89
CA SER A 12 -1.92 6.62 -3.87
C SER A 12 -0.42 6.77 -4.14
N TYR A 13 0.40 6.54 -3.12
CA TYR A 13 1.84 6.65 -3.25
C TYR A 13 2.39 5.68 -4.31
N VAL A 14 1.94 4.41 -4.31
CA VAL A 14 2.39 3.41 -5.28
C VAL A 14 2.10 3.82 -6.74
N ASP A 15 1.02 4.57 -6.96
CA ASP A 15 0.64 5.04 -8.31
C ASP A 15 1.56 6.16 -8.83
N SER A 16 2.44 6.70 -7.98
CA SER A 16 3.40 7.75 -8.33
C SER A 16 4.82 7.22 -8.56
N LEU A 17 5.06 5.92 -8.30
CA LEU A 17 6.36 5.28 -8.49
C LEU A 17 6.66 5.04 -9.97
N ASP A 18 7.95 4.99 -10.31
CA ASP A 18 8.41 4.49 -11.60
C ASP A 18 8.06 3.00 -11.74
N VAL A 19 7.81 2.54 -12.97
CA VAL A 19 7.49 1.13 -13.24
C VAL A 19 8.59 0.17 -12.75
N ARG A 20 9.84 0.64 -12.69
CA ARG A 20 10.98 -0.13 -12.18
C ARG A 20 10.93 -0.36 -10.67
N ASP A 21 10.21 0.49 -9.93
CA ASP A 21 10.09 0.42 -8.48
C ASP A 21 8.72 -0.16 -8.04
N ALA A 22 7.81 -0.40 -9.00
CA ALA A 22 6.44 -0.81 -8.77
C ALA A 22 6.18 -2.25 -9.29
N HIS A 23 6.63 -3.24 -8.52
CA HIS A 23 6.42 -4.66 -8.83
C HIS A 23 5.39 -5.33 -7.92
N MET A 24 5.09 -6.61 -8.21
CA MET A 24 4.19 -7.43 -7.40
C MET A 24 4.76 -7.59 -6.00
N ALA A 25 3.96 -7.25 -5.00
CA ALA A 25 4.36 -7.38 -3.61
C ALA A 25 4.48 -8.84 -3.19
N ASN A 26 5.53 -9.15 -2.42
CA ASN A 26 5.80 -10.46 -1.83
C ASN A 26 5.81 -10.43 -0.29
N VAL A 27 5.52 -9.26 0.30
CA VAL A 27 5.39 -9.07 1.75
C VAL A 27 4.21 -8.16 2.03
N MET A 28 3.43 -8.49 3.06
CA MET A 28 2.37 -7.63 3.58
C MET A 28 2.82 -6.92 4.85
N LEU A 29 2.58 -5.60 4.95
CA LEU A 29 2.86 -4.82 6.14
C LEU A 29 1.69 -3.89 6.49
N SER A 30 1.18 -4.00 7.72
CA SER A 30 0.21 -3.04 8.27
C SER A 30 0.87 -1.71 8.63
N TRP A 31 0.08 -0.64 8.69
CA TRP A 31 0.57 0.71 9.03
C TRP A 31 -0.01 1.20 10.35
N VAL A 32 0.79 1.94 11.12
CA VAL A 32 0.37 2.66 12.33
C VAL A 32 0.81 4.11 12.19
N TRP A 33 -0.13 5.05 12.31
CA TRP A 33 0.12 6.48 12.04
C TRP A 33 1.12 7.16 12.98
N SER A 34 1.38 6.57 14.15
CA SER A 34 2.42 7.05 15.07
C SER A 34 3.84 6.65 14.65
N TYR A 35 4.00 5.75 13.67
CA TYR A 35 5.30 5.32 13.19
C TYR A 35 5.89 6.34 12.21
N SER A 36 7.17 6.65 12.42
CA SER A 36 7.93 7.40 11.44
C SER A 36 8.30 6.53 10.24
N VAL A 37 8.48 7.14 9.07
CA VAL A 37 9.02 6.45 7.88
C VAL A 37 10.34 5.76 8.20
N ARG A 38 11.22 6.42 8.97
CA ARG A 38 12.51 5.85 9.41
C ARG A 38 12.32 4.56 10.21
N THR A 39 11.33 4.50 11.09
CA THR A 39 11.00 3.30 11.88
C THR A 39 10.63 2.14 10.95
N VAL A 40 9.74 2.41 9.99
CA VAL A 40 9.25 1.38 9.05
C VAL A 40 10.38 0.89 8.14
N VAL A 41 11.16 1.79 7.56
CA VAL A 41 12.30 1.44 6.70
C VAL A 41 13.34 0.63 7.49
N ASN A 42 13.71 1.06 8.70
CA ASN A 42 14.67 0.32 9.52
C ASN A 42 14.17 -1.09 9.87
N ALA A 43 12.89 -1.23 10.20
CA ALA A 43 12.29 -2.52 10.51
C ALA A 43 12.31 -3.46 9.29
N LEU A 44 11.95 -2.96 8.11
CA LEU A 44 12.01 -3.72 6.85
C LEU A 44 13.43 -4.12 6.50
N MET A 45 14.41 -3.22 6.61
CA MET A 45 15.83 -3.53 6.37
C MET A 45 16.33 -4.64 7.31
N GLN A 46 15.97 -4.58 8.59
CA GLN A 46 16.32 -5.63 9.55
C GLN A 46 15.60 -6.95 9.28
N TRP A 47 14.35 -6.89 8.79
CA TRP A 47 13.60 -8.08 8.38
C TRP A 47 14.25 -8.75 7.16
N CYS A 48 14.63 -7.98 6.13
CA CYS A 48 15.32 -8.51 4.95
C CYS A 48 16.61 -9.23 5.34
N ARG A 49 17.45 -8.58 6.17
CA ARG A 49 18.70 -9.18 6.69
C ARG A 49 18.48 -10.48 7.43
N ARG A 50 17.46 -10.55 8.30
CA ARG A 50 17.15 -11.76 9.09
C ARG A 50 16.65 -12.91 8.23
N ASN A 51 16.03 -12.63 7.09
CA ASN A 51 15.45 -13.63 6.20
C ASN A 51 16.29 -13.88 4.93
N GLY A 52 17.50 -13.32 4.85
CA GLY A 52 18.36 -13.46 3.67
C GLY A 52 17.73 -12.90 2.38
N LYS A 53 16.88 -11.87 2.50
CA LYS A 53 16.24 -11.20 1.36
C LYS A 53 17.05 -9.99 0.93
N ASP A 54 17.07 -9.73 -0.37
CA ASP A 54 17.60 -8.50 -0.93
C ASP A 54 16.55 -7.38 -0.78
N PRO A 55 16.85 -6.27 -0.08
CA PRO A 55 15.96 -5.13 0.00
C PRO A 55 15.55 -4.54 -1.36
N GLU A 56 16.40 -4.62 -2.39
CA GLU A 56 16.11 -4.08 -3.72
C GLU A 56 15.08 -4.93 -4.48
N GLU A 57 15.02 -6.24 -4.17
CA GLU A 57 14.07 -7.20 -4.75
C GLU A 57 12.90 -7.53 -3.79
N THR A 58 12.74 -6.73 -2.73
CA THR A 58 11.66 -6.89 -1.74
C THR A 58 10.58 -5.85 -1.97
N TYR A 59 9.40 -6.30 -2.42
CA TYR A 59 8.28 -5.43 -2.72
C TYR A 59 7.19 -5.59 -1.66
N VAL A 60 6.95 -4.50 -0.91
CA VAL A 60 6.06 -4.52 0.25
C VAL A 60 4.72 -3.89 -0.11
N TRP A 61 3.65 -4.64 0.11
CA TRP A 61 2.31 -4.09 0.12
C TRP A 61 2.01 -3.50 1.48
N GLN A 62 1.75 -2.19 1.51
CA GLN A 62 1.33 -1.48 2.71
C GLN A 62 0.05 -0.71 2.43
N CYS A 63 -1.00 -0.99 3.21
CA CYS A 63 -2.35 -0.49 2.98
C CYS A 63 -2.40 1.06 2.84
N ALA A 64 -1.69 1.78 3.71
CA ALA A 64 -1.63 3.25 3.71
C ALA A 64 -0.99 3.84 2.43
N LEU A 65 -0.12 3.09 1.75
CA LEU A 65 0.58 3.54 0.55
C LEU A 65 -0.09 3.07 -0.74
N CYS A 66 -0.87 1.99 -0.69
CA CYS A 66 -1.41 1.31 -1.87
C CYS A 66 -2.92 1.54 -2.12
N MET A 67 -3.73 1.86 -1.10
CA MET A 67 -5.20 1.84 -1.22
C MET A 67 -5.86 3.17 -1.61
N ASN A 68 -5.09 4.21 -1.98
CA ASN A 68 -5.62 5.54 -2.34
C ASN A 68 -6.67 6.05 -1.33
N GLN A 69 -6.32 6.03 -0.04
CA GLN A 69 -7.23 6.40 1.06
C GLN A 69 -7.81 7.81 0.91
N HIS A 70 -7.13 8.69 0.17
CA HIS A 70 -7.67 10.00 -0.19
C HIS A 70 -9.05 9.94 -0.84
N ARG A 71 -9.29 8.97 -1.74
CA ARG A 71 -10.60 8.81 -2.39
C ARG A 71 -11.68 8.37 -1.41
N VAL A 72 -11.32 7.50 -0.48
CA VAL A 72 -12.22 7.03 0.58
C VAL A 72 -12.69 8.21 1.44
N GLU A 73 -11.75 9.07 1.86
CA GLU A 73 -12.09 10.25 2.66
C GLU A 73 -12.91 11.28 1.85
N GLN A 74 -12.64 11.45 0.55
CA GLN A 74 -13.45 12.32 -0.31
C GLN A 74 -14.90 11.84 -0.46
N LYS A 75 -15.11 10.55 -0.72
CA LYS A 75 -16.44 9.94 -0.79
C LYS A 75 -17.18 10.14 0.53
N LYS A 76 -16.51 9.85 1.64
CA LYS A 76 -17.06 10.03 2.99
C LYS A 76 -17.47 11.48 3.25
N ALA A 77 -16.65 12.45 2.84
CA ALA A 77 -16.98 13.88 2.96
C ALA A 77 -18.17 14.31 2.08
N ALA A 78 -18.39 13.64 0.96
CA ALA A 78 -19.56 13.84 0.10
C ALA A 78 -20.83 13.11 0.60
N GLY A 79 -20.75 12.37 1.72
CA GLY A 79 -21.85 11.57 2.26
C GLY A 79 -22.00 10.20 1.59
N GLU A 80 -21.07 9.82 0.73
CA GLU A 80 -21.00 8.48 0.14
C GLU A 80 -20.26 7.55 1.11
N VAL A 81 -20.96 6.53 1.62
CA VAL A 81 -20.34 5.49 2.45
C VAL A 81 -20.03 4.30 1.56
N GLU A 82 -18.74 4.01 1.39
CA GLU A 82 -18.30 2.77 0.77
C GLU A 82 -18.49 1.62 1.78
N ALA A 83 -19.17 0.56 1.34
CA ALA A 83 -19.51 -0.57 2.20
C ALA A 83 -18.23 -1.24 2.72
N PHE A 84 -18.25 -1.67 3.99
CA PHE A 84 -17.08 -2.31 4.61
C PHE A 84 -16.62 -3.56 3.83
N GLU A 85 -17.55 -4.26 3.22
CA GLU A 85 -17.36 -5.44 2.39
C GLU A 85 -16.40 -5.14 1.23
N VAL A 86 -16.49 -3.96 0.61
CA VAL A 86 -15.59 -3.57 -0.48
C VAL A 86 -14.15 -3.46 0.01
N PHE A 87 -13.93 -2.88 1.19
CA PHE A 87 -12.60 -2.79 1.79
C PHE A 87 -12.06 -4.16 2.17
N ARG A 88 -12.91 -5.00 2.78
CA ARG A 88 -12.55 -6.37 3.14
C ARG A 88 -12.13 -7.15 1.90
N ASP A 89 -12.92 -7.11 0.83
CA ASP A 89 -12.68 -7.91 -0.37
C ASP A 89 -11.37 -7.48 -1.07
N ILE A 90 -11.10 -6.16 -1.14
CA ILE A 90 -9.82 -5.64 -1.65
C ILE A 90 -8.66 -6.11 -0.79
N PHE A 91 -8.78 -5.98 0.53
CA PHE A 91 -7.72 -6.36 1.46
C PHE A 91 -7.45 -7.86 1.41
N GLU A 92 -8.50 -8.68 1.46
CA GLU A 92 -8.44 -10.13 1.38
C GLU A 92 -7.78 -10.59 0.08
N ALA A 93 -8.21 -10.06 -1.07
CA ALA A 93 -7.61 -10.39 -2.36
C ALA A 93 -6.10 -10.06 -2.38
N ARG A 94 -5.69 -8.94 -1.76
CA ARG A 94 -4.27 -8.56 -1.67
C ARG A 94 -3.49 -9.51 -0.76
N VAL A 95 -4.01 -9.84 0.41
CA VAL A 95 -3.38 -10.79 1.34
C VAL A 95 -3.23 -12.16 0.68
N GLN A 96 -4.27 -12.67 0.03
CA GLN A 96 -4.24 -13.94 -0.69
C GLN A 96 -3.21 -13.93 -1.83
N SER A 97 -3.07 -12.81 -2.56
CA SER A 97 -2.14 -12.72 -3.70
C SER A 97 -0.66 -12.74 -3.31
N ILE A 98 -0.32 -12.38 -2.08
CA ILE A 98 1.08 -12.26 -1.63
C ILE A 98 1.72 -13.64 -1.41
N GLY A 99 0.92 -14.68 -1.19
CA GLY A 99 1.41 -16.05 -0.97
C GLY A 99 2.13 -16.20 0.37
N HIS A 100 1.59 -17.03 1.26
CA HIS A 100 2.23 -17.36 2.53
C HIS A 100 3.41 -18.32 2.36
#